data_AF-A0AAQ3PIP0-F1
#
_entry.id   AF-A0AAQ3PIP0-F1
#
_cell.length_a   1.000
_cell.length_b   1.000
_cell.length_c   1.000
_cell.angle_alpha   90.00
_cell.angle_beta   90.00
_cell.angle_gamma   90.00
#
_symmetry.space_group_name_H-M   'P 1'
#
loop_
_entity.id
_entity.type
_entity.pdbx_description
1 polymer ?
#
loop_
_entity_poly.entity_id
_entity_poly.type
_entity_poly.pdbx_seq_one_letter_code
_entity_poly.pdbx_strand_id
1 'polypeptide(L)'
;MWFLGWKGASGFSASSTAEQVTQGIDGTALTAIVTGASSGLGLETTRVLASRGVHVVMAVRNVDSGKNVKETVLKEIPSAKIDVMELDLSSMASEEGVEITVNSLHPGSIVTNILRYHGYVNALANMVGKYFLKNVQQGAATQCYVALHPQVKGVSGEYFMDCNKADPTSLAKDSELAKKLWEFSSSLTNPK
;
A
#
# COMPACT_ATOMS: atom_id res chain seq x y z
N MET A 1 16.72 -2.30 -8.74
CA MET A 1 16.55 -2.54 -7.29
C MET A 1 17.64 -1.75 -6.58
N TRP A 2 17.29 -0.88 -5.63
CA TRP A 2 18.32 -0.23 -4.80
C TRP A 2 18.86 -1.26 -3.81
N PHE A 3 20.18 -1.46 -3.77
CA PHE A 3 20.80 -2.29 -2.75
C PHE A 3 20.56 -1.69 -1.36
N LEU A 4 20.45 -2.54 -0.33
CA LEU A 4 20.13 -2.12 1.05
C LEU A 4 20.99 -0.92 1.48
N GLY A 5 20.33 0.18 1.82
CA GLY A 5 20.96 1.40 2.32
C GLY A 5 21.22 2.50 1.29
N TRP A 6 21.20 2.21 -0.02
CA TRP A 6 21.32 3.27 -1.03
C TRP A 6 20.02 4.06 -1.16
N LYS A 7 20.12 5.36 -0.87
CA LYS A 7 19.01 6.31 -1.00
C LYS A 7 18.86 6.72 -2.47
N GLY A 8 17.64 6.66 -2.98
CA GLY A 8 17.30 7.19 -4.30
C GLY A 8 17.04 8.69 -4.29
N ALA A 9 16.46 9.21 -5.36
CA ALA A 9 16.14 10.63 -5.54
C ALA A 9 15.21 11.20 -4.47
N SER A 10 14.35 10.39 -3.86
CA SER A 10 13.49 10.82 -2.74
C SER A 10 14.23 10.99 -1.41
N GLY A 11 15.48 10.51 -1.31
CA GLY A 11 16.23 10.44 -0.05
C GLY A 11 15.90 9.22 0.81
N PHE A 12 15.02 8.32 0.32
CA PHE A 12 14.64 7.07 0.99
C PHE A 12 15.22 5.85 0.27
N SER A 13 15.26 4.72 0.98
CA SER A 13 15.84 3.46 0.49
C SER A 13 14.97 2.26 0.84
N ALA A 14 15.40 1.07 0.42
CA ALA A 14 14.73 -0.19 0.74
C ALA A 14 14.58 -0.46 2.25
N SER A 15 15.42 0.16 3.09
CA SER A 15 15.38 0.00 4.55
C SER A 15 14.51 1.03 5.27
N SER A 16 14.00 2.06 4.57
CA SER A 16 13.14 3.09 5.15
C SER A 16 11.79 2.50 5.59
N THR A 17 11.30 2.92 6.76
CA THR A 17 10.00 2.50 7.28
C THR A 17 8.88 3.46 6.89
N ALA A 18 7.65 2.99 6.93
CA ALA A 18 6.45 3.80 6.73
C ALA A 18 6.38 5.02 7.66
N GLU A 19 6.82 4.89 8.92
CA GLU A 19 6.90 6.02 9.84
C GLU A 19 7.94 7.06 9.42
N GLN A 20 9.12 6.62 8.97
CA GLN A 20 10.21 7.51 8.54
C GLN A 20 9.82 8.29 7.29
N VAL A 21 9.23 7.63 6.30
CA VAL A 21 8.85 8.29 5.03
C VAL A 21 7.64 9.20 5.17
N THR A 22 6.96 9.19 6.32
CA THR A 22 5.83 10.08 6.63
C THR A 22 6.13 11.02 7.79
N GLN A 23 7.37 11.05 8.28
CA GLN A 23 7.73 11.81 9.47
C GLN A 23 7.45 13.31 9.27
N GLY A 24 6.77 13.92 10.23
CA GLY A 24 6.46 15.36 10.23
C GLY A 24 5.32 15.78 9.30
N ILE A 25 4.64 14.84 8.63
CA ILE A 25 3.48 15.13 7.80
C ILE A 25 2.23 15.26 8.68
N ASP A 26 1.50 16.37 8.53
CA ASP A 26 0.15 16.56 9.07
C ASP A 26 -0.88 16.22 7.99
N GLY A 27 -1.62 15.14 8.21
CA GLY A 27 -2.68 14.63 7.34
C GLY A 27 -4.09 14.87 7.88
N THR A 28 -4.27 15.74 8.89
CA THR A 28 -5.57 15.96 9.56
C THR A 28 -6.73 16.39 8.64
N ALA A 29 -6.40 17.02 7.51
CA ALA A 29 -7.37 17.43 6.49
C ALA A 29 -7.63 16.37 5.40
N LEU A 30 -7.04 15.18 5.52
CA LEU A 30 -7.11 14.13 4.51
C LEU A 30 -7.96 12.96 5.00
N THR A 31 -8.67 12.35 4.05
CA THR A 31 -9.35 11.06 4.23
C THR A 31 -8.71 10.03 3.31
N ALA A 32 -8.42 8.85 3.83
CA ALA A 32 -7.84 7.75 3.06
C ALA A 32 -8.72 6.50 3.18
N ILE A 33 -9.01 5.86 2.05
CA ILE A 33 -9.62 4.53 2.02
C ILE A 33 -8.50 3.50 1.88
N VAL A 34 -8.41 2.56 2.81
CA VAL A 34 -7.44 1.46 2.75
C VAL A 34 -8.19 0.15 2.54
N THR A 35 -8.04 -0.44 1.35
CA THR A 35 -8.56 -1.78 1.05
C THR A 35 -7.58 -2.84 1.59
N GLY A 36 -8.11 -3.95 2.11
CA GLY A 36 -7.26 -4.99 2.72
C GLY A 36 -6.59 -4.57 4.04
N ALA A 37 -7.17 -3.62 4.75
CA ALA A 37 -6.62 -3.02 5.98
C ALA A 37 -6.54 -3.97 7.20
N SER A 38 -7.12 -5.17 7.14
CA SER A 38 -7.26 -6.05 8.31
C SER A 38 -6.00 -6.84 8.69
N SER A 39 -4.92 -6.80 7.89
CA SER A 39 -3.67 -7.49 8.22
C SER A 39 -2.46 -6.98 7.44
N GLY A 40 -1.26 -7.40 7.85
CA GLY A 40 -0.01 -7.20 7.10
C GLY A 40 0.26 -5.72 6.78
N LEU A 41 0.53 -5.45 5.50
CA LEU A 41 0.89 -4.10 5.03
C LEU A 41 -0.27 -3.11 5.09
N GLY A 42 -1.51 -3.57 4.85
CA GLY A 42 -2.70 -2.72 4.92
C GLY A 42 -2.98 -2.23 6.34
N LEU A 43 -2.78 -3.10 7.34
CA LEU A 43 -2.87 -2.73 8.75
C LEU A 43 -1.80 -1.70 9.11
N GLU A 44 -0.54 -1.96 8.76
CA GLU A 44 0.55 -1.03 9.07
C GLU A 44 0.36 0.33 8.37
N THR A 45 -0.16 0.32 7.16
CA THR A 45 -0.51 1.56 6.44
C THR A 45 -1.61 2.31 7.16
N THR A 46 -2.68 1.63 7.56
CA THR A 46 -3.77 2.21 8.34
C THR A 46 -3.24 2.86 9.62
N ARG A 47 -2.39 2.14 10.35
CA ARG A 47 -1.76 2.62 11.59
C ARG A 47 -0.92 3.88 11.33
N VAL A 48 -0.07 3.87 10.32
CA VAL A 48 0.82 5.00 10.01
C VAL A 48 0.02 6.20 9.52
N LEU A 49 -0.93 6.04 8.60
CA LEU A 49 -1.80 7.13 8.14
C LEU A 49 -2.58 7.75 9.31
N ALA A 50 -3.18 6.92 10.16
CA ALA A 50 -3.88 7.38 11.36
C ALA A 50 -2.94 8.12 12.33
N SER A 51 -1.68 7.69 12.48
CA SER A 51 -0.68 8.38 13.30
C SER A 51 -0.30 9.78 12.77
N ARG A 52 -0.61 10.07 11.51
CA ARG A 52 -0.45 11.39 10.88
C ARG A 52 -1.75 12.21 10.89
N GLY A 53 -2.78 11.75 11.60
CA GLY A 53 -4.06 12.46 11.74
C GLY A 53 -5.04 12.24 10.58
N VAL A 54 -4.67 11.43 9.58
CA VAL A 54 -5.54 11.09 8.46
C VAL A 54 -6.78 10.36 8.98
N HIS A 55 -7.96 10.73 8.47
CA HIS A 55 -9.17 9.95 8.69
C HIS A 55 -9.12 8.70 7.79
N VAL A 56 -9.00 7.53 8.40
CA VAL A 56 -8.86 6.28 7.65
C VAL A 56 -10.17 5.51 7.61
N VAL A 57 -10.66 5.23 6.41
CA VAL A 57 -11.76 4.30 6.16
C VAL A 57 -11.16 2.94 5.79
N MET A 58 -11.25 1.98 6.70
CA MET A 58 -10.86 0.60 6.49
C MET A 58 -11.94 -0.13 5.70
N ALA A 59 -11.66 -0.37 4.42
CA ALA A 59 -12.57 -1.07 3.53
C ALA A 59 -12.21 -2.58 3.52
N VAL A 60 -13.02 -3.40 4.18
CA VAL A 60 -12.72 -4.81 4.48
C VAL A 60 -13.86 -5.74 4.05
N ARG A 61 -13.52 -6.99 3.74
CA ARG A 61 -14.52 -8.04 3.44
C ARG A 61 -15.21 -8.58 4.68
N ASN A 62 -14.52 -8.58 5.82
CA ASN A 62 -15.06 -9.05 7.10
C ASN A 62 -14.97 -7.89 8.10
N VAL A 63 -16.12 -7.33 8.43
CA VAL A 63 -16.24 -6.15 9.28
C VAL A 63 -15.74 -6.42 10.71
N ASP A 64 -15.99 -7.61 11.26
CA ASP A 64 -15.58 -7.95 12.63
C ASP A 64 -14.05 -8.00 12.76
N SER A 65 -13.38 -8.59 11.77
CA SER A 65 -11.91 -8.53 11.68
C SER A 65 -11.42 -7.08 11.58
N GLY A 66 -12.11 -6.23 10.82
CA GLY A 66 -11.81 -4.80 10.74
C GLY A 66 -11.98 -4.07 12.06
N LYS A 67 -13.06 -4.35 12.81
CA LYS A 67 -13.33 -3.76 14.14
C LYS A 67 -12.23 -4.12 15.15
N ASN A 68 -11.82 -5.39 15.21
CA ASN A 68 -10.74 -5.83 16.10
C ASN A 68 -9.41 -5.10 15.81
N VAL A 69 -9.11 -4.88 14.53
CA VAL A 69 -7.92 -4.12 14.12
C VAL A 69 -8.07 -2.65 14.48
N LYS A 70 -9.22 -2.03 14.22
CA LYS A 70 -9.52 -0.66 14.64
C LYS A 70 -9.29 -0.47 16.14
N GLU A 71 -9.79 -1.36 16.98
CA GLU A 71 -9.57 -1.32 18.43
C GLU A 71 -8.09 -1.40 18.81
N THR A 72 -7.31 -2.22 18.11
CA THR A 72 -5.87 -2.34 18.34
C THR A 72 -5.16 -1.03 17.99
N VAL A 73 -5.48 -0.42 16.84
CA VAL A 73 -4.90 0.86 16.44
C VAL A 73 -5.31 1.98 17.39
N LEU A 74 -6.55 1.99 17.89
CA LEU A 74 -7.03 2.99 18.86
C LEU A 74 -6.36 2.89 20.23
N LYS A 75 -5.93 1.68 20.64
CA LYS A 75 -5.12 1.51 21.87
C LYS A 75 -3.75 2.17 21.74
N GLU A 76 -3.16 2.12 20.55
CA GLU A 76 -1.86 2.74 20.27
C GLU A 76 -1.98 4.24 19.97
N ILE A 77 -3.05 4.65 19.30
CA ILE A 77 -3.30 6.03 18.84
C ILE A 77 -4.73 6.44 19.24
N PRO A 78 -4.95 6.87 20.50
CA PRO A 78 -6.30 7.16 21.01
C PRO A 78 -7.04 8.28 20.26
N SER A 79 -6.31 9.17 19.58
CA SER A 79 -6.88 10.26 18.79
C SER A 79 -7.21 9.88 17.33
N ALA A 80 -6.91 8.65 16.90
CA ALA A 80 -7.11 8.22 15.53
C ALA A 80 -8.60 8.25 15.13
N LYS A 81 -8.87 8.75 13.92
CA LYS A 81 -10.20 8.71 13.30
C LYS A 81 -10.22 7.54 12.31
N ILE A 82 -10.89 6.45 12.68
CA ILE A 82 -10.94 5.24 11.87
C ILE A 82 -12.39 4.76 11.75
N ASP A 83 -12.87 4.56 10.52
CA ASP A 83 -14.12 3.89 10.24
C ASP A 83 -13.88 2.54 9.58
N VAL A 84 -14.79 1.59 9.79
CA VAL A 84 -14.72 0.26 9.17
C VAL A 84 -15.96 0.10 8.30
N MET A 85 -15.74 -0.12 7.02
CA MET A 85 -16.81 -0.32 6.04
C MET A 85 -16.66 -1.69 5.39
N GLU A 86 -17.79 -2.36 5.22
CA GLU A 86 -17.85 -3.53 4.36
C GLU A 86 -17.64 -3.08 2.91
N LEU A 87 -16.72 -3.72 2.21
CA LEU A 87 -16.45 -3.43 0.81
C LEU A 87 -16.72 -4.67 -0.04
N ASP A 88 -17.72 -4.54 -0.90
CA ASP A 88 -17.88 -5.41 -2.06
C ASP A 88 -17.32 -4.71 -3.31
N LEU A 89 -16.23 -5.26 -3.85
CA LEU A 89 -15.55 -4.76 -5.04
C LEU A 89 -16.26 -5.17 -6.35
N SER A 90 -17.43 -5.81 -6.28
CA SER A 90 -18.19 -6.26 -7.46
C SER A 90 -18.94 -5.15 -8.20
N SER A 91 -18.96 -3.92 -7.66
CA SER A 91 -19.62 -2.76 -8.28
C SER A 91 -18.61 -1.66 -8.62
N MET A 92 -18.73 -1.09 -9.82
CA MET A 92 -17.92 0.04 -10.27
C MET A 92 -18.68 1.34 -10.01
N ALA A 93 -18.03 2.32 -9.38
CA ALA A 93 -18.51 3.69 -9.33
C ALA A 93 -18.05 4.45 -10.58
N SER A 94 -18.95 5.21 -11.20
CA SER A 94 -18.61 6.20 -12.24
C SER A 94 -18.35 7.54 -11.57
N GLU A 95 -17.16 8.11 -11.76
CA GLU A 95 -16.83 9.45 -11.27
C GLU A 95 -16.50 10.36 -12.46
N GLU A 96 -17.20 11.50 -12.56
CA GLU A 96 -16.87 12.59 -13.48
C GLU A 96 -16.49 13.84 -12.68
N GLY A 97 -15.46 14.56 -13.11
CA GLY A 97 -15.13 15.89 -12.58
C GLY A 97 -14.22 15.94 -11.34
N VAL A 98 -13.53 14.84 -10.98
CA VAL A 98 -12.54 14.81 -9.89
C VAL A 98 -11.13 14.64 -10.46
N GLU A 99 -10.17 15.38 -9.94
CA GLU A 99 -8.74 15.16 -10.25
C GLU A 99 -8.25 13.91 -9.51
N ILE A 100 -8.01 12.82 -10.25
CA ILE A 100 -7.58 11.54 -9.69
C ILE A 100 -6.13 11.26 -10.10
N THR A 101 -5.28 11.01 -9.11
CA THR A 101 -3.93 10.47 -9.33
C THR A 101 -3.93 8.96 -9.12
N VAL A 102 -3.38 8.21 -10.07
CA VAL A 102 -3.30 6.74 -9.99
C VAL A 102 -1.84 6.33 -10.17
N ASN A 103 -1.29 5.60 -9.20
CA ASN A 103 0.08 5.09 -9.28
C ASN A 103 0.13 3.62 -8.91
N SER A 104 1.17 2.95 -9.37
CA SER A 104 1.48 1.56 -9.02
C SER A 104 2.77 1.48 -8.20
N LEU A 105 2.94 0.42 -7.42
CA LEU A 105 4.15 0.26 -6.61
C LEU A 105 4.48 -1.20 -6.29
N HIS A 106 5.72 -1.41 -5.91
CA HIS A 106 6.20 -2.66 -5.34
C HIS A 106 6.62 -2.46 -3.87
N PRO A 107 6.08 -3.25 -2.93
CA PRO A 107 6.37 -3.07 -1.51
C PRO A 107 7.76 -3.62 -1.13
N GLY A 108 8.39 -4.36 -2.04
CA GLY A 108 9.64 -5.10 -1.83
C GLY A 108 9.38 -6.56 -1.47
N SER A 109 10.44 -7.34 -1.35
CA SER A 109 10.34 -8.72 -0.89
C SER A 109 10.12 -8.73 0.61
N ILE A 110 8.89 -9.02 1.05
CA ILE A 110 8.49 -9.01 2.46
C ILE A 110 8.17 -10.44 2.89
N VAL A 111 8.54 -10.79 4.13
CA VAL A 111 8.07 -12.02 4.76
C VAL A 111 6.57 -11.92 5.00
N THR A 112 5.78 -12.32 4.01
CA THR A 112 4.32 -12.36 4.08
C THR A 112 3.84 -13.81 4.04
N ASN A 113 2.56 -14.03 4.32
CA ASN A 113 1.96 -15.35 4.31
C ASN A 113 1.81 -15.93 2.86
N ILE A 114 2.41 -15.34 1.83
CA ILE A 114 2.27 -15.80 0.42
C ILE A 114 2.94 -17.17 0.21
N LEU A 115 4.05 -17.47 0.91
CA LEU A 115 4.78 -18.75 0.79
C LEU A 115 4.38 -19.77 1.87
N ARG A 116 3.21 -19.61 2.52
CA ARG A 116 2.80 -20.41 3.70
C ARG A 116 2.74 -21.92 3.48
N TYR A 117 2.62 -22.36 2.23
CA TYR A 117 2.55 -23.78 1.85
C TYR A 117 3.89 -24.37 1.37
N HIS A 118 4.97 -23.58 1.33
CA HIS A 118 6.31 -24.03 0.96
C HIS A 118 7.25 -24.04 2.18
N GLY A 119 7.01 -24.97 3.12
CA GLY A 119 7.67 -25.01 4.43
C GLY A 119 9.20 -25.01 4.41
N TYR A 120 9.83 -25.68 3.46
CA TYR A 120 11.31 -25.70 3.30
C TYR A 120 11.87 -24.34 2.85
N VAL A 121 11.12 -23.61 2.02
CA VAL A 121 11.48 -22.26 1.56
C VAL A 121 11.32 -21.25 2.69
N ASN A 122 10.29 -21.38 3.52
CA ASN A 122 10.12 -20.55 4.71
C ASN A 122 11.25 -20.73 5.72
N ALA A 123 11.75 -21.96 5.93
CA ALA A 123 12.87 -22.21 6.83
C ALA A 123 14.19 -21.57 6.32
N LEU A 124 14.49 -21.71 5.03
CA LEU A 124 15.68 -21.11 4.40
C LEU A 124 15.59 -19.58 4.32
N ALA A 125 14.40 -19.04 3.99
CA ALA A 125 14.12 -17.61 3.97
C ALA A 125 14.23 -16.99 5.37
N ASN A 126 13.83 -17.69 6.44
CA ASN A 126 14.00 -17.18 7.80
C ASN A 126 15.47 -17.15 8.26
N MET A 127 16.33 -18.03 7.71
CA MET A 127 17.73 -18.13 8.09
C MET A 127 18.62 -17.08 7.40
N VAL A 128 18.44 -16.88 6.09
CA VAL A 128 19.28 -16.00 5.25
C VAL A 128 18.53 -14.72 4.83
N GLY A 129 17.21 -14.78 4.79
CA GLY A 129 16.37 -13.71 4.27
C GLY A 129 16.29 -12.48 5.18
N LYS A 130 16.67 -12.53 6.45
CA LYS A 130 16.75 -11.32 7.29
C LYS A 130 17.66 -10.21 6.73
N TYR A 131 18.56 -10.55 5.80
CA TYR A 131 19.45 -9.59 5.13
C TYR A 131 18.88 -9.03 3.81
N PHE A 132 17.84 -9.64 3.24
CA PHE A 132 17.26 -9.28 1.93
C PHE A 132 15.73 -9.07 1.96
N LEU A 133 15.07 -9.48 3.04
CA LEU A 133 13.62 -9.44 3.22
C LEU A 133 13.27 -8.29 4.17
N LYS A 134 12.35 -7.45 3.72
CA LYS A 134 11.81 -6.34 4.49
C LYS A 134 10.86 -6.83 5.58
N ASN A 135 10.79 -6.09 6.68
CA ASN A 135 9.70 -6.24 7.65
C ASN A 135 8.43 -5.50 7.15
N VAL A 136 7.33 -5.65 7.89
CA VAL A 136 6.04 -5.05 7.55
C VAL A 136 6.13 -3.51 7.50
N GLN A 137 6.86 -2.90 8.44
CA GLN A 137 7.05 -1.46 8.53
C GLN A 137 7.79 -0.89 7.30
N GLN A 138 8.81 -1.60 6.81
CA GLN A 138 9.54 -1.26 5.58
C GLN A 138 8.73 -1.58 4.33
N GLY A 139 7.94 -2.65 4.36
CA GLY A 139 7.08 -3.03 3.25
C GLY A 139 5.95 -2.05 2.98
N ALA A 140 5.39 -1.45 4.03
CA ALA A 140 4.35 -0.44 3.94
C ALA A 140 4.89 0.96 3.55
N ALA A 141 6.21 1.13 3.46
CA ALA A 141 6.81 2.45 3.25
C ALA A 141 6.41 3.06 1.91
N THR A 142 6.57 2.33 0.80
CA THR A 142 6.31 2.88 -0.54
C THR A 142 4.87 3.37 -0.70
N GLN A 143 3.89 2.63 -0.19
CA GLN A 143 2.48 3.06 -0.27
C GLN A 143 2.15 4.24 0.65
N CYS A 144 2.72 4.30 1.86
CA CYS A 144 2.58 5.47 2.71
C CYS A 144 3.25 6.71 2.09
N TYR A 145 4.41 6.53 1.47
CA TYR A 145 5.11 7.59 0.75
C TYR A 145 4.27 8.14 -0.41
N VAL A 146 3.77 7.25 -1.28
CA VAL A 146 2.91 7.65 -2.42
C VAL A 146 1.61 8.30 -1.97
N ALA A 147 1.04 7.84 -0.84
CA ALA A 147 -0.23 8.38 -0.33
C ALA A 147 -0.11 9.76 0.35
N LEU A 148 1.01 10.06 1.02
CA LEU A 148 1.11 11.24 1.88
C LEU A 148 2.25 12.20 1.56
N HIS A 149 3.33 11.76 0.93
CA HIS A 149 4.56 12.56 0.90
C HIS A 149 4.45 13.76 -0.07
N PRO A 150 4.77 15.00 0.36
CA PRO A 150 4.62 16.18 -0.49
C PRO A 150 5.40 16.13 -1.81
N GLN A 151 6.54 15.42 -1.86
CA GLN A 151 7.34 15.26 -3.09
C GLN A 151 6.60 14.54 -4.22
N VAL A 152 5.52 13.82 -3.93
CA VAL A 152 4.74 13.07 -4.92
C VAL A 152 3.29 13.56 -5.03
N LYS A 153 2.98 14.70 -4.41
CA LYS A 153 1.66 15.34 -4.57
C LYS A 153 1.40 15.64 -6.05
N GLY A 154 0.26 15.19 -6.57
CA GLY A 154 -0.14 15.38 -7.97
C GLY A 154 0.57 14.46 -8.97
N VAL A 155 1.44 13.56 -8.52
CA VAL A 155 2.08 12.58 -9.42
C VAL A 155 1.08 11.48 -9.76
N SER A 156 0.93 11.17 -11.05
CA SER A 156 0.03 10.13 -11.57
C SER A 156 0.71 9.36 -12.72
N GLY A 157 0.31 8.12 -12.93
CA GLY A 157 0.79 7.24 -14.00
C GLY A 157 2.17 6.61 -13.75
N GLU A 158 2.70 6.70 -12.53
CA GLU A 158 4.07 6.27 -12.21
C GLU A 158 4.12 4.93 -11.49
N TYR A 159 5.30 4.30 -11.55
CA TYR A 159 5.62 3.08 -10.81
C TYR A 159 6.68 3.37 -9.74
N PHE A 160 6.42 2.94 -8.50
CA PHE A 160 7.31 3.19 -7.38
C PHE A 160 7.88 1.91 -6.78
N MET A 161 9.14 1.99 -6.36
CA MET A 161 9.81 0.97 -5.56
C MET A 161 10.71 1.65 -4.55
N ASP A 162 10.78 1.15 -3.32
CA ASP A 162 11.61 1.72 -2.26
C ASP A 162 11.42 3.24 -2.07
N CYS A 163 10.18 3.72 -2.18
CA CYS A 163 9.81 5.15 -2.11
C CYS A 163 10.46 6.03 -3.19
N ASN A 164 10.77 5.47 -4.35
CA ASN A 164 11.37 6.18 -5.49
C ASN A 164 10.69 5.76 -6.79
N LYS A 165 10.64 6.65 -7.79
CA LYS A 165 10.17 6.28 -9.13
C LYS A 165 11.10 5.23 -9.71
N ALA A 166 10.54 4.17 -10.26
CA ALA A 166 11.28 3.06 -10.85
C ALA A 166 10.74 2.77 -12.25
N ASP A 167 11.60 2.23 -13.11
CA ASP A 167 11.18 1.79 -14.43
C ASP A 167 10.49 0.43 -14.36
N PRO A 168 9.21 0.31 -14.79
CA PRO A 168 8.55 -0.97 -14.93
C PRO A 168 9.02 -1.67 -16.22
N THR A 169 8.60 -2.92 -16.40
CA THR A 169 8.92 -3.71 -17.61
C THR A 169 8.33 -3.07 -18.86
N SER A 170 8.85 -3.42 -20.05
CA SER A 170 8.31 -2.93 -21.33
C SER A 170 6.84 -3.30 -21.51
N LEU A 171 6.43 -4.50 -21.09
CA LEU A 171 5.03 -4.96 -21.12
C LEU A 171 4.12 -4.08 -20.26
N ALA A 172 4.59 -3.62 -19.10
CA ALA A 172 3.83 -2.73 -18.24
C ALA A 172 3.68 -1.30 -18.82
N LYS A 173 4.46 -0.95 -19.85
CA LYS A 173 4.39 0.32 -20.59
C LYS A 173 3.59 0.20 -21.89
N ASP A 174 3.07 -0.97 -22.23
CA ASP A 174 2.30 -1.23 -23.45
C ASP A 174 0.82 -0.83 -23.27
N SER A 175 0.43 0.31 -23.85
CA SER A 175 -0.92 0.83 -23.76
C SER A 175 -1.95 -0.03 -24.49
N GLU A 176 -1.57 -0.68 -25.59
CA GLU A 176 -2.46 -1.56 -26.35
C GLU A 176 -2.73 -2.85 -25.57
N LEU A 177 -1.71 -3.41 -24.92
CA LEU A 177 -1.88 -4.55 -24.03
C LEU A 177 -2.73 -4.18 -22.80
N ALA A 178 -2.50 -3.02 -22.19
CA ALA A 178 -3.31 -2.54 -21.08
C ALA A 178 -4.78 -2.38 -21.46
N LYS A 179 -5.07 -1.82 -22.64
CA LYS A 179 -6.43 -1.70 -23.17
C LYS A 179 -7.10 -3.05 -23.39
N LYS A 180 -6.40 -4.00 -24.03
CA LYS A 180 -6.90 -5.37 -24.23
C LYS A 180 -7.19 -6.07 -22.90
N LEU A 181 -6.30 -5.91 -21.91
CA LEU A 181 -6.50 -6.46 -20.58
C LEU A 181 -7.74 -5.86 -19.90
N TRP A 182 -7.92 -4.54 -20.00
CA TRP A 182 -9.09 -3.86 -19.45
C TRP A 182 -10.40 -4.35 -20.07
N GLU A 183 -10.47 -4.42 -21.40
CA GLU A 183 -11.65 -4.91 -22.13
C GLU A 183 -11.97 -6.36 -21.77
N PHE A 184 -10.93 -7.21 -21.71
CA PHE A 184 -11.08 -8.60 -21.30
C PHE A 184 -11.58 -8.72 -19.85
N SER A 185 -10.93 -8.05 -18.90
CA SER A 185 -11.35 -8.06 -17.48
C SER A 185 -12.76 -7.50 -17.28
N SER A 186 -13.14 -6.47 -18.03
CA SER A 186 -14.49 -5.91 -17.99
C SER A 186 -15.52 -6.92 -18.47
N SER A 187 -15.23 -7.66 -19.55
CA SER A 187 -16.14 -8.70 -20.06
C SER A 187 -16.34 -9.87 -19.09
N LEU A 188 -15.34 -10.16 -18.24
CA LEU A 188 -15.43 -11.19 -17.20
C LEU A 188 -16.21 -10.75 -15.96
N THR A 189 -16.20 -9.45 -15.66
CA THR A 189 -16.73 -8.92 -14.40
C THR A 189 -18.09 -8.25 -14.54
N ASN A 190 -18.58 -8.09 -15.78
CA ASN A 190 -19.87 -7.55 -16.20
C ASN A 190 -20.73 -7.01 -15.03
N PRO A 191 -20.51 -5.76 -14.60
CA PRO A 191 -21.27 -5.19 -13.50
C PRO A 191 -22.75 -5.21 -13.89
N LYS A 192 -23.59 -5.80 -13.02
CA LYS A 192 -25.04 -5.76 -13.17
C LYS A 192 -25.56 -4.34 -12.99
#